data_AF-A0A2I0DPP7-F1
#
_entry.id   AF-A0A2I0DPP7-F1
#
_cell.length_a   1.000
_cell.length_b   1.000
_cell.length_c   1.000
_cell.angle_alpha   90.00
_cell.angle_beta   90.00
_cell.angle_gamma   90.00
#
_symmetry.space_group_name_H-M   'P 1'
#
loop_
_entity.id
_entity.type
_entity.pdbx_description
1 polymer ?
#
loop_
_entity_poly.entity_id
_entity_poly.type
_entity_poly.pdbx_seq_one_letter_code
_entity_poly.pdbx_strand_id
1 'polypeptide(L)'
;MGFLSGLFGKKEEPKRQLDHPSKLDKGDMISLDDSFALPPQLRGQQLRVEAVNTYEYERKQQTEWVLKGHGSDTIFLGLDEDDETYLALSIKVNRGLVEQLFNLEQFSAIFEEPGKAELTTSELSPELATEFEQWLSPQYHQVTFAGFGYFHRQDYRGNKPPQDADGPTGDPFESYQLLDDDEDKAIDIEVYDGGETDVMLTLYRPLSDIRDYWPGA
;
A
#
# COMPACT_ATOMS: atom_id res chain seq x y z
N MET A 1 -61.60 21.06 -10.73
CA MET A 1 -60.41 21.48 -11.52
C MET A 1 -59.56 22.33 -10.60
N GLY A 2 -58.69 21.76 -9.79
CA GLY A 2 -57.29 21.59 -10.14
C GLY A 2 -56.53 21.33 -8.83
N PHE A 3 -56.39 20.05 -8.49
CA PHE A 3 -55.56 19.57 -7.40
C PHE A 3 -54.24 19.09 -8.01
N LEU A 4 -53.13 19.32 -7.29
CA LEU A 4 -51.79 18.75 -7.46
C LEU A 4 -50.91 19.39 -8.54
N SER A 5 -50.26 20.50 -8.20
CA SER A 5 -49.03 20.94 -8.87
C SER A 5 -47.90 21.09 -7.86
N GLY A 6 -46.93 20.16 -7.92
CA GLY A 6 -45.54 20.45 -7.60
C GLY A 6 -45.13 20.40 -6.13
N LEU A 7 -45.14 19.21 -5.52
CA LEU A 7 -44.28 18.89 -4.38
C LEU A 7 -43.40 17.67 -4.72
N PHE A 8 -42.67 17.74 -5.83
CA PHE A 8 -41.52 16.87 -6.05
C PHE A 8 -40.31 17.57 -5.44
N GLY A 9 -40.08 17.33 -4.15
CA GLY A 9 -38.79 17.62 -3.53
C GLY A 9 -37.71 16.94 -4.36
N LYS A 10 -36.63 17.68 -4.67
CA LYS A 10 -35.41 17.07 -5.21
C LYS A 10 -35.10 15.89 -4.30
N LYS A 11 -35.12 14.66 -4.84
CA LYS A 11 -34.52 13.53 -4.13
C LYS A 11 -33.07 13.95 -3.89
N GLU A 12 -32.69 14.16 -2.64
CA GLU A 12 -31.29 14.29 -2.28
C GLU A 12 -30.57 13.09 -2.90
N GLU A 13 -29.49 13.36 -3.63
CA GLU A 13 -28.65 12.28 -4.14
C GLU A 13 -28.25 11.41 -2.94
N PRO A 14 -28.33 10.07 -3.08
CA PRO A 14 -27.99 9.19 -1.98
C PRO A 14 -26.57 9.52 -1.51
N LYS A 15 -26.45 9.84 -0.22
CA LYS A 15 -25.14 10.12 0.38
C LYS A 15 -24.21 8.95 0.09
N ARG A 16 -23.01 9.24 -0.42
CA ARG A 16 -21.95 8.27 -0.70
C ARG A 16 -21.76 7.36 0.52
N GLN A 17 -21.94 6.06 0.33
CA GLN A 17 -21.71 5.07 1.38
C GLN A 17 -20.27 4.59 1.28
N LEU A 18 -19.46 5.00 2.24
CA LEU A 18 -18.07 4.58 2.38
C LEU A 18 -18.02 3.45 3.42
N ASP A 19 -17.88 2.22 2.94
CA ASP A 19 -17.97 0.98 3.70
C ASP A 19 -16.88 -0.04 3.29
N HIS A 20 -15.98 0.35 2.38
CA HIS A 20 -14.93 -0.51 1.83
C HIS A 20 -13.73 0.35 1.38
N PRO A 21 -12.47 -0.13 1.51
CA PRO A 21 -11.31 0.67 1.14
C PRO A 21 -11.27 1.03 -0.35
N SER A 22 -11.72 0.13 -1.23
CA SER A 22 -11.75 0.39 -2.68
C SER A 22 -12.60 1.60 -3.08
N LYS A 23 -13.51 2.05 -2.19
CA LYS A 23 -14.33 3.24 -2.39
C LYS A 23 -13.67 4.52 -1.93
N LEU A 24 -12.55 4.47 -1.18
CA LEU A 24 -11.87 5.65 -0.63
C LEU A 24 -11.44 6.62 -1.72
N ASP A 25 -11.72 7.89 -1.48
CA ASP A 25 -11.32 9.02 -2.31
C ASP A 25 -10.43 9.97 -1.49
N LYS A 26 -9.66 10.81 -2.18
CA LYS A 26 -8.84 11.83 -1.53
C LYS A 26 -9.69 12.68 -0.58
N GLY A 27 -9.20 12.83 0.66
CA GLY A 27 -9.86 13.58 1.73
C GLY A 27 -10.66 12.69 2.69
N ASP A 28 -11.02 11.46 2.30
CA ASP A 28 -11.63 10.50 3.21
C ASP A 28 -10.66 10.09 4.32
N MET A 29 -11.20 9.55 5.41
CA MET A 29 -10.41 9.01 6.51
C MET A 29 -10.86 7.60 6.89
N ILE A 30 -9.92 6.79 7.34
CA ILE A 30 -10.16 5.50 7.99
C ILE A 30 -9.67 5.56 9.44
N SER A 31 -10.30 4.78 10.31
CA SER A 31 -9.83 4.56 11.68
C SER A 31 -9.45 3.10 11.86
N LEU A 32 -8.19 2.85 12.23
CA LEU A 32 -7.69 1.51 12.47
C LEU A 32 -8.00 1.04 13.90
N ASP A 33 -7.99 -0.27 14.11
CA ASP A 33 -8.18 -0.87 15.42
C ASP A 33 -7.06 -0.51 16.40
N ASP A 34 -7.38 -0.49 17.69
CA ASP A 34 -6.41 -0.29 18.78
C ASP A 34 -5.94 -1.66 19.29
N SER A 35 -5.50 -2.50 18.35
CA SER A 35 -5.06 -3.87 18.62
C SER A 35 -3.55 -3.94 18.81
N PHE A 36 -3.10 -4.73 19.78
CA PHE A 36 -1.68 -5.04 19.95
C PHE A 36 -1.07 -5.82 18.77
N ALA A 37 -1.90 -6.41 17.91
CA ALA A 37 -1.46 -7.04 16.67
C ALA A 37 -1.00 -6.03 15.62
N LEU A 38 -1.43 -4.76 15.71
CA LEU A 38 -1.01 -3.70 14.81
C LEU A 38 0.26 -3.01 15.34
N PRO A 39 1.18 -2.62 14.44
CA PRO A 39 2.38 -1.87 14.80
C PRO A 39 2.01 -0.46 15.32
N PRO A 40 2.91 0.21 16.07
CA PRO A 40 2.63 1.52 16.68
C PRO A 40 2.21 2.61 15.69
N GLN A 41 2.69 2.54 14.45
CA GLN A 41 2.36 3.49 13.38
C GLN A 41 0.92 3.33 12.85
N LEU A 42 0.26 2.21 13.15
CA LEU A 42 -1.10 1.89 12.70
C LEU A 42 -2.09 1.83 13.86
N ARG A 43 -1.67 1.30 15.02
CA ARG A 43 -2.53 1.03 16.16
C ARG A 43 -3.29 2.28 16.62
N GLY A 44 -4.63 2.20 16.55
CA GLY A 44 -5.55 3.24 16.98
C GLY A 44 -5.49 4.53 16.16
N GLN A 45 -4.77 4.55 15.02
CA GLN A 45 -4.59 5.75 14.22
C GLN A 45 -5.83 6.07 13.37
N GLN A 46 -6.01 7.37 13.15
CA GLN A 46 -6.89 7.87 12.10
C GLN A 46 -6.03 8.36 10.95
N LEU A 47 -6.30 7.84 9.76
CA LEU A 47 -5.49 8.09 8.58
C LEU A 47 -6.36 8.73 7.49
N ARG A 48 -5.92 9.88 6.96
CA ARG A 48 -6.54 10.56 5.83
C ARG A 48 -5.90 10.13 4.52
N VAL A 49 -6.72 9.93 3.49
CA VAL A 49 -6.28 9.72 2.11
C VAL A 49 -5.79 11.04 1.53
N GLU A 50 -4.50 11.14 1.25
CA GLU A 50 -3.86 12.33 0.65
C GLU A 50 -3.75 12.21 -0.88
N ALA A 51 -3.58 10.99 -1.39
CA ALA A 51 -3.53 10.69 -2.81
C ALA A 51 -4.05 9.27 -3.08
N VAL A 52 -4.46 9.05 -4.34
CA VAL A 52 -4.79 7.75 -4.89
C VAL A 52 -3.96 7.60 -6.15
N ASN A 53 -3.10 6.59 -6.18
CA ASN A 53 -2.16 6.29 -7.24
C ASN A 53 -2.52 4.98 -7.91
N THR A 54 -1.96 4.73 -9.09
CA THR A 54 -2.20 3.51 -9.87
C THR A 54 -0.88 2.85 -10.24
N TYR A 55 -0.73 1.58 -9.91
CA TYR A 55 0.26 0.70 -10.48
C TYR A 55 -0.33 0.01 -11.71
N GLU A 56 0.36 0.08 -12.85
CA GLU A 56 -0.02 -0.57 -14.10
C GLU A 56 0.98 -1.68 -14.43
N TYR A 57 0.50 -2.92 -14.45
CA TYR A 57 1.23 -4.09 -14.92
C TYR A 57 0.63 -4.59 -16.24
N GLU A 58 1.32 -5.51 -16.93
CA GLU A 58 0.91 -6.02 -18.26
C GLU A 58 -0.57 -6.44 -18.32
N ARG A 59 -1.09 -7.04 -17.24
CA ARG A 59 -2.44 -7.66 -17.22
C ARG A 59 -3.35 -7.15 -16.11
N LYS A 60 -2.87 -6.28 -15.22
CA LYS A 60 -3.66 -5.78 -14.08
C LYS A 60 -3.27 -4.36 -13.72
N GLN A 61 -4.21 -3.65 -13.10
CA GLN A 61 -3.94 -2.41 -12.40
C GLN A 61 -4.15 -2.64 -10.92
N GLN A 62 -3.34 -2.01 -10.09
CA GLN A 62 -3.51 -1.99 -8.64
C GLN A 62 -3.62 -0.54 -8.17
N THR A 63 -4.50 -0.31 -7.21
CA THR A 63 -4.67 1.02 -6.61
C THR A 63 -3.86 1.09 -5.34
N GLU A 64 -3.17 2.21 -5.15
CA GLU A 64 -2.52 2.57 -3.90
C GLU A 64 -3.19 3.82 -3.32
N TRP A 65 -3.52 3.78 -2.05
CA TRP A 65 -3.93 4.95 -1.27
C TRP A 65 -2.77 5.42 -0.41
N VAL A 66 -2.37 6.68 -0.58
CA VAL A 66 -1.38 7.33 0.28
C VAL A 66 -2.09 7.92 1.49
N LEU A 67 -1.75 7.41 2.67
CA LEU A 67 -2.42 7.71 3.91
C LEU A 67 -1.53 8.51 4.86
N LYS A 68 -2.09 9.53 5.52
CA LYS A 68 -1.42 10.35 6.53
C LYS A 68 -2.23 10.47 7.81
N GLY A 69 -1.57 10.16 8.93
CA GLY A 69 -2.10 10.36 10.28
C GLY A 69 -1.46 11.56 10.99
N HIS A 70 -1.47 11.50 12.32
CA HIS A 70 -0.81 12.50 13.17
C HIS A 70 0.71 12.26 13.33
N GLY A 71 1.17 11.04 13.04
CA GLY A 71 2.59 10.68 13.06
C GLY A 71 3.37 11.24 11.87
N SER A 72 4.69 10.99 11.86
CA SER A 72 5.57 11.34 10.74
C SER A 72 5.35 10.46 9.50
N ASP A 73 4.95 9.22 9.73
CA ASP A 73 5.07 8.18 8.71
C ASP A 73 3.98 8.30 7.65
N THR A 74 4.34 7.98 6.41
CA THR A 74 3.35 7.78 5.35
C THR A 74 3.00 6.30 5.35
N ILE A 75 1.72 5.99 5.41
CA ILE A 75 1.25 4.62 5.23
C ILE A 75 0.76 4.51 3.80
N PHE A 76 1.20 3.50 3.08
CA PHE A 76 0.68 3.14 1.76
C PHE A 76 -0.28 1.99 1.96
N LEU A 77 -1.47 2.08 1.38
CA LEU A 77 -2.48 1.04 1.44
C LEU A 77 -2.69 0.52 0.02
N GLY A 78 -2.53 -0.78 -0.17
CA GLY A 78 -3.04 -1.54 -1.31
C GLY A 78 -4.13 -2.52 -0.87
N LEU A 79 -4.76 -3.16 -1.84
CA LEU A 79 -5.61 -4.32 -1.61
C LEU A 79 -4.97 -5.53 -2.28
N ASP A 80 -4.80 -6.59 -1.50
CA ASP A 80 -4.48 -7.91 -2.03
C ASP A 80 -5.78 -8.70 -2.18
N GLU A 81 -6.13 -9.01 -3.43
CA GLU A 81 -7.42 -9.59 -3.80
C GLU A 81 -7.17 -10.93 -4.50
N ASP A 82 -7.26 -12.02 -3.73
CA ASP A 82 -7.30 -13.38 -4.25
C ASP A 82 -8.62 -14.06 -3.85
N ASP A 83 -8.61 -15.07 -2.98
CA ASP A 83 -9.82 -15.70 -2.44
C ASP A 83 -10.54 -14.82 -1.41
N GLU A 84 -9.77 -14.14 -0.56
CA GLU A 84 -10.23 -13.13 0.39
C GLU A 84 -9.48 -11.83 0.13
N THR A 85 -10.08 -10.70 0.51
CA THR A 85 -9.44 -9.38 0.38
C THR A 85 -8.70 -9.03 1.65
N TYR A 86 -7.40 -8.75 1.52
CA TYR A 86 -6.55 -8.25 2.60
C TYR A 86 -6.11 -6.82 2.32
N LEU A 87 -5.90 -6.07 3.39
CA LEU A 87 -5.19 -4.79 3.37
C LEU A 87 -3.70 -5.07 3.23
N ALA A 88 -3.05 -4.51 2.21
CA ALA A 88 -1.59 -4.46 2.14
C ALA A 88 -1.17 -3.09 2.67
N LEU A 89 -0.77 -3.02 3.94
CA LEU A 89 -0.33 -1.78 4.59
C LEU A 89 1.18 -1.72 4.56
N SER A 90 1.76 -0.64 4.07
CA SER A 90 3.20 -0.55 3.85
C SER A 90 3.80 0.75 4.38
N ILE A 91 5.07 0.67 4.79
CA ILE A 91 5.92 1.82 5.13
C ILE A 91 7.22 1.77 4.34
N LYS A 92 7.70 2.95 3.89
CA LYS A 92 8.99 3.06 3.21
C LYS A 92 10.14 3.12 4.20
N VAL A 93 11.18 2.34 3.96
CA VAL A 93 12.44 2.39 4.70
C VAL A 93 13.55 2.91 3.80
N ASN A 94 14.33 3.85 4.31
CA ASN A 94 15.47 4.37 3.56
C ASN A 94 16.65 3.38 3.60
N ARG A 95 17.64 3.60 2.74
CA ARG A 95 18.86 2.77 2.69
C ARG A 95 19.52 2.57 4.05
N GLY A 96 19.64 3.61 4.87
CA GLY A 96 20.27 3.49 6.19
C GLY A 96 19.49 2.58 7.14
N LEU A 97 18.16 2.53 7.02
CA LEU A 97 17.34 1.55 7.74
C LEU A 97 17.52 0.15 7.14
N VAL A 98 17.52 0.00 5.82
CA VAL A 98 17.78 -1.31 5.17
C VAL A 98 19.09 -1.93 5.67
N GLU A 99 20.16 -1.14 5.77
CA GLU A 99 21.46 -1.57 6.29
C GLU A 99 21.43 -2.02 7.76
N GLN A 100 20.47 -1.54 8.54
CA GLN A 100 20.28 -1.93 9.95
C GLN A 100 19.30 -3.09 10.11
N LEU A 101 18.27 -3.17 9.25
CA LEU A 101 17.21 -4.16 9.35
C LEU A 101 17.60 -5.50 8.72
N PHE A 102 18.47 -5.52 7.72
CA PHE A 102 18.75 -6.74 6.94
C PHE A 102 20.23 -6.99 6.72
N ASN A 103 20.56 -8.25 6.42
CA ASN A 103 21.87 -8.60 5.91
C ASN A 103 22.05 -8.07 4.48
N LEU A 104 23.04 -7.20 4.26
CA LEU A 104 23.25 -6.54 2.95
C LEU A 104 23.76 -7.45 1.83
N GLU A 105 24.48 -8.52 2.17
CA GLU A 105 24.93 -9.50 1.17
C GLU A 105 23.70 -10.24 0.62
N GLN A 106 22.81 -10.67 1.51
CA GLN A 106 21.54 -11.29 1.15
C GLN A 106 20.61 -10.31 0.43
N PHE A 107 20.51 -9.07 0.91
CA PHE A 107 19.69 -8.03 0.26
C PHE A 107 20.16 -7.76 -1.17
N SER A 108 21.48 -7.73 -1.41
CA SER A 108 22.02 -7.53 -2.76
C SER A 108 21.68 -8.69 -3.71
N ALA A 109 21.57 -9.91 -3.19
CA ALA A 109 21.22 -11.09 -3.99
C ALA A 109 19.78 -11.06 -4.56
N ILE A 110 18.89 -10.20 -4.04
CA ILE A 110 17.51 -10.03 -4.52
C ILE A 110 17.46 -9.65 -6.00
N PHE A 111 18.48 -8.90 -6.45
CA PHE A 111 18.58 -8.38 -7.81
C PHE A 111 19.29 -9.35 -8.77
N GLU A 112 19.72 -10.52 -8.30
CA GLU A 112 20.49 -11.49 -9.10
C GLU A 112 19.60 -12.63 -9.63
N GLU A 113 19.85 -13.06 -10.87
CA GLU A 113 19.22 -14.27 -11.41
C GLU A 113 19.65 -15.51 -10.61
N PRO A 114 18.76 -16.48 -10.36
CA PRO A 114 17.45 -16.68 -11.01
C PRO A 114 16.25 -16.13 -10.21
N GLY A 115 16.43 -15.20 -9.27
CA GLY A 115 15.34 -14.70 -8.44
C GLY A 115 14.87 -15.68 -7.38
N LYS A 116 15.79 -16.11 -6.51
CA LYS A 116 15.56 -17.04 -5.40
C LYS A 116 16.28 -16.58 -4.13
N ALA A 117 16.37 -15.28 -3.93
CA ALA A 117 17.04 -14.72 -2.78
C ALA A 117 16.32 -15.09 -1.48
N GLU A 118 17.11 -15.29 -0.44
CA GLU A 118 16.67 -15.46 0.94
C GLU A 118 17.17 -14.25 1.72
N LEU A 119 16.32 -13.67 2.56
CA LEU A 119 16.64 -12.48 3.34
C LEU A 119 16.36 -12.74 4.81
N THR A 120 17.36 -12.52 5.65
CA THR A 120 17.24 -12.63 7.11
C THR A 120 17.22 -11.24 7.73
N THR A 121 16.31 -11.03 8.67
CA THR A 121 16.27 -9.83 9.50
C THR A 121 17.42 -9.85 10.50
N SER A 122 18.14 -8.74 10.59
CA SER A 122 19.24 -8.54 11.53
C SER A 122 18.75 -8.47 12.97
N GLU A 123 19.64 -8.69 13.93
CA GLU A 123 19.34 -8.42 15.34
C GLU A 123 19.09 -6.91 15.53
N LEU A 124 17.88 -6.55 15.94
CA LEU A 124 17.47 -5.16 16.08
C LEU A 124 17.96 -4.55 17.39
N SER A 125 18.38 -3.28 17.35
CA SER A 125 18.56 -2.51 18.59
C SER A 125 17.22 -2.34 19.31
N PRO A 126 17.20 -2.08 20.63
CA PRO A 126 15.95 -1.87 21.36
C PRO A 126 15.05 -0.77 20.77
N GLU A 127 15.67 0.29 20.23
CA GLU A 127 14.98 1.39 19.57
C GLU A 127 14.30 0.92 18.27
N LEU A 128 15.04 0.22 17.41
CA LEU A 128 14.49 -0.31 16.16
C LEU A 128 13.44 -1.40 16.39
N ALA A 129 13.65 -2.28 17.39
CA ALA A 129 12.67 -3.30 17.74
C ALA A 129 11.33 -2.68 18.13
N THR A 130 11.35 -1.61 18.93
CA THR A 130 10.12 -0.89 19.33
C THR A 130 9.33 -0.36 18.13
N GLU A 131 10.02 0.00 17.05
CA GLU A 131 9.41 0.66 15.89
C GLU A 131 9.07 -0.32 14.76
N PHE A 132 9.92 -1.32 14.51
CA PHE A 132 9.88 -2.16 13.30
C PHE A 132 9.67 -3.65 13.56
N GLU A 133 9.79 -4.15 14.79
CA GLU A 133 9.69 -5.60 15.05
C GLU A 133 8.36 -6.19 14.54
N GLN A 134 7.25 -5.46 14.70
CA GLN A 134 5.94 -5.90 14.22
C GLN A 134 5.76 -5.82 12.70
N TRP A 135 6.65 -5.11 11.99
CA TRP A 135 6.69 -5.04 10.52
C TRP A 135 7.56 -6.15 9.92
N LEU A 136 8.36 -6.83 10.75
CA LEU A 136 9.42 -7.70 10.30
C LEU A 136 9.15 -9.16 10.66
N SER A 137 9.58 -10.05 9.78
CA SER A 137 9.66 -11.49 10.01
C SER A 137 11.13 -11.89 10.12
N PRO A 138 11.47 -12.99 10.82
CA PRO A 138 12.86 -13.43 10.92
C PRO A 138 13.50 -13.76 9.56
N GLN A 139 12.72 -14.28 8.62
CA GLN A 139 13.18 -14.70 7.31
C GLN A 139 12.13 -14.41 6.24
N TYR A 140 12.61 -14.13 5.04
CA TYR A 140 11.82 -13.95 3.83
C TYR A 140 12.44 -14.71 2.66
N HIS A 141 11.60 -15.17 1.73
CA HIS A 141 11.99 -15.81 0.49
C HIS A 141 11.41 -15.06 -0.71
N GLN A 142 12.18 -14.99 -1.79
CA GLN A 142 11.77 -14.25 -2.98
C GLN A 142 10.67 -14.96 -3.77
N VAL A 143 9.60 -14.22 -4.10
CA VAL A 143 8.46 -14.71 -4.87
C VAL A 143 8.27 -13.98 -6.19
N THR A 144 8.72 -12.72 -6.28
CA THR A 144 8.72 -11.93 -7.53
C THR A 144 10.14 -11.46 -7.84
N PHE A 145 10.57 -11.69 -9.08
CA PHE A 145 11.86 -11.24 -9.60
C PHE A 145 11.65 -10.45 -10.90
N ALA A 146 12.15 -9.20 -10.91
CA ALA A 146 12.15 -8.32 -12.08
C ALA A 146 10.77 -8.16 -12.75
N GLY A 147 9.71 -7.98 -11.94
CA GLY A 147 8.36 -7.71 -12.44
C GLY A 147 8.26 -6.29 -12.98
N PHE A 148 7.95 -6.12 -14.27
CA PHE A 148 7.92 -4.78 -14.88
C PHE A 148 6.54 -4.12 -14.79
N GLY A 149 6.53 -2.82 -14.47
CA GLY A 149 5.31 -2.01 -14.41
C GLY A 149 5.55 -0.51 -14.56
N TYR A 150 4.45 0.25 -14.50
CA TYR A 150 4.46 1.71 -14.51
C TYR A 150 3.70 2.25 -13.30
N PHE A 151 4.29 3.21 -12.60
CA PHE A 151 3.66 3.89 -11.47
C PHE A 151 3.09 5.23 -11.90
N HIS A 152 1.81 5.44 -11.62
CA HIS A 152 1.07 6.65 -11.98
C HIS A 152 0.62 7.38 -10.72
N ARG A 153 1.06 8.63 -10.56
CA ARG A 153 0.60 9.53 -9.48
C ARG A 153 -0.79 10.13 -9.77
N GLN A 154 -1.71 9.27 -10.17
CA GLN A 154 -3.06 9.59 -10.61
C GLN A 154 -3.97 8.37 -10.34
N ASP A 155 -5.23 8.65 -10.00
CA ASP A 155 -6.28 7.64 -9.88
C ASP A 155 -6.84 7.27 -11.25
N TYR A 156 -6.55 6.05 -11.70
CA TYR A 156 -7.10 5.46 -12.91
C TYR A 156 -8.11 4.35 -12.63
N ARG A 157 -8.66 4.23 -11.41
CA ARG A 157 -9.72 3.25 -11.13
C ARG A 157 -10.87 3.38 -12.15
N GLY A 158 -11.23 2.25 -12.76
CA GLY A 158 -12.26 2.19 -13.80
C GLY A 158 -11.88 2.82 -15.15
N ASN A 159 -10.63 3.25 -15.31
CA ASN A 159 -10.10 3.88 -16.52
C ASN A 159 -8.80 3.18 -16.96
N LYS A 160 -8.33 3.47 -18.17
CA LYS A 160 -7.02 3.02 -18.65
C LYS A 160 -6.03 4.19 -18.61
N PRO A 161 -4.82 4.04 -18.05
CA PRO A 161 -3.79 5.05 -18.15
C PRO A 161 -3.49 5.44 -19.60
N PRO A 162 -3.09 6.70 -19.87
CA PRO A 162 -2.68 7.15 -21.19
C PRO A 162 -1.61 6.23 -21.79
N GLN A 163 -1.75 5.94 -23.09
CA GLN A 163 -0.83 5.07 -23.85
C GLN A 163 -0.08 5.85 -24.94
N ASP A 164 -0.16 7.17 -24.89
CA ASP A 164 0.46 8.05 -25.87
C ASP A 164 1.95 8.17 -25.57
N ALA A 165 2.80 7.92 -26.59
CA ALA A 165 4.26 7.96 -26.46
C ALA A 165 4.79 9.35 -26.11
N ASP A 166 4.03 10.40 -26.43
CA ASP A 166 4.36 11.80 -26.13
C ASP A 166 3.57 12.36 -24.92
N GLY A 167 2.73 11.52 -24.28
CA GLY A 167 1.93 11.89 -23.11
C GLY A 167 2.63 11.61 -21.77
N PRO A 168 2.05 12.03 -20.63
CA PRO A 168 2.54 11.62 -19.32
C PRO A 168 2.27 10.12 -19.12
N THR A 169 3.21 9.30 -19.57
CA THR A 169 3.27 7.88 -19.23
C THR A 169 3.76 7.73 -17.79
N GLY A 170 3.31 6.70 -17.07
CA GLY A 170 3.76 6.45 -15.70
C GLY A 170 5.28 6.22 -15.62
N ASP A 171 5.82 6.30 -14.40
CA ASP A 171 7.24 6.06 -14.16
C ASP A 171 7.51 4.54 -14.27
N PRO A 172 8.35 4.09 -15.22
CA PRO A 172 8.67 2.67 -15.34
C PRO A 172 9.49 2.19 -14.14
N PHE A 173 9.19 0.99 -13.66
CA PHE A 173 9.93 0.35 -12.58
C PHE A 173 10.04 -1.17 -12.77
N GLU A 174 11.05 -1.75 -12.15
CA GLU A 174 11.18 -3.18 -11.90
C GLU A 174 10.85 -3.47 -10.43
N SER A 175 10.02 -4.47 -10.19
CA SER A 175 9.59 -4.89 -8.85
C SER A 175 10.18 -6.23 -8.45
N TYR A 176 10.50 -6.32 -7.16
CA TYR A 176 10.94 -7.52 -6.48
C TYR A 176 10.11 -7.65 -5.21
N GLN A 177 9.74 -8.88 -4.88
CA GLN A 177 8.93 -9.15 -3.70
C GLN A 177 9.47 -10.38 -2.99
N LEU A 178 9.58 -10.25 -1.67
CA LEU A 178 9.86 -11.36 -0.77
C LEU A 178 8.72 -11.48 0.24
N LEU A 179 8.31 -12.70 0.55
CA LEU A 179 7.29 -13.03 1.55
C LEU A 179 7.92 -13.81 2.70
N ASP A 180 7.34 -13.70 3.88
CA ASP A 180 7.63 -14.63 4.96
C ASP A 180 6.87 -15.95 4.82
N ASP A 181 7.18 -16.92 5.68
CA ASP A 181 6.60 -18.27 5.59
C ASP A 181 5.09 -18.31 5.84
N ASP A 182 4.56 -17.32 6.58
CA ASP A 182 3.14 -17.19 6.89
C ASP A 182 2.39 -16.33 5.85
N GLU A 183 3.10 -15.78 4.87
CA GLU A 183 2.59 -14.87 3.83
C GLU A 183 1.83 -13.65 4.40
N ASP A 184 2.12 -13.24 5.65
CA ASP A 184 1.48 -12.10 6.31
C ASP A 184 2.36 -10.85 6.35
N LYS A 185 3.62 -10.96 5.92
CA LYS A 185 4.56 -9.84 5.74
C LYS A 185 5.32 -9.95 4.43
N ALA A 186 5.60 -8.80 3.83
CA ALA A 186 6.40 -8.71 2.63
C ALA A 186 7.48 -7.64 2.70
N ILE A 187 8.52 -7.84 1.91
CA ILE A 187 9.47 -6.81 1.49
C ILE A 187 9.22 -6.54 0.02
N ASP A 188 8.63 -5.39 -0.28
CA ASP A 188 8.39 -4.94 -1.65
C ASP A 188 9.48 -3.94 -2.03
N ILE A 189 10.10 -4.16 -3.19
CA ILE A 189 11.19 -3.33 -3.69
C ILE A 189 10.87 -2.89 -5.10
N GLU A 190 11.02 -1.59 -5.36
CA GLU A 190 10.84 -0.98 -6.67
C GLU A 190 12.12 -0.28 -7.10
N VAL A 191 12.59 -0.60 -8.30
CA VAL A 191 13.75 0.04 -8.93
C VAL A 191 13.26 0.83 -10.13
N TYR A 192 13.34 2.15 -10.03
CA TYR A 192 12.91 3.09 -11.06
C TYR A 192 14.02 3.41 -12.06
N ASP A 193 13.64 3.93 -13.23
CA ASP A 193 14.61 4.46 -14.20
C ASP A 193 15.48 5.55 -13.56
N GLY A 194 16.80 5.45 -13.74
CA GLY A 194 17.80 6.26 -13.03
C GLY A 194 18.36 5.62 -11.74
N GLY A 195 17.86 4.45 -11.34
CA GLY A 195 18.39 3.65 -10.22
C GLY A 195 17.93 4.10 -8.84
N GLU A 196 16.85 4.90 -8.77
CA GLU A 196 16.15 5.15 -7.50
C GLU A 196 15.50 3.85 -7.03
N THR A 197 15.71 3.50 -5.76
CA THR A 197 15.19 2.26 -5.17
C THR A 197 14.33 2.59 -3.98
N ASP A 198 13.07 2.21 -4.06
CA ASP A 198 12.14 2.23 -2.95
C ASP A 198 12.07 0.84 -2.31
N VAL A 199 12.09 0.81 -0.98
CA VAL A 199 11.98 -0.43 -0.19
C VAL A 199 10.84 -0.23 0.81
N MET A 200 9.89 -1.15 0.79
CA MET A 200 8.71 -1.13 1.64
C MET A 200 8.66 -2.37 2.53
N LEU A 201 8.31 -2.15 3.80
CA LEU A 201 7.85 -3.21 4.69
C LEU A 201 6.33 -3.24 4.63
N THR A 202 5.77 -4.40 4.27
CA THR A 202 4.32 -4.56 4.06
C THR A 202 3.75 -5.59 5.01
N LEU A 203 2.56 -5.30 5.56
CA LEU A 203 1.75 -6.21 6.36
C LEU A 203 0.44 -6.51 5.63
N TYR A 204 0.07 -7.79 5.57
CA TYR A 204 -1.24 -8.23 5.12
C TYR A 204 -2.18 -8.36 6.31
N ARG A 205 -3.24 -7.55 6.34
CA ARG A 205 -4.17 -7.44 7.46
C ARG A 205 -5.61 -7.63 7.00
N PRO A 206 -6.49 -8.21 7.83
CA PRO A 206 -7.90 -8.37 7.44
C PRO A 206 -8.57 -7.00 7.33
N LEU A 207 -9.57 -6.88 6.44
CA LEU A 207 -10.36 -5.65 6.28
C LEU A 207 -10.98 -5.16 7.60
N SER A 208 -11.27 -6.06 8.53
CA SER A 208 -11.83 -5.76 9.85
C SER A 208 -10.93 -4.91 10.74
N ASP A 209 -9.64 -4.79 10.42
CA ASP A 209 -8.73 -3.89 11.13
C ASP A 209 -9.07 -2.41 10.86
N ILE A 210 -9.84 -2.10 9.80
CA ILE A 210 -10.49 -0.80 9.63
C ILE A 210 -11.86 -0.83 10.34
N ARG A 211 -11.97 -0.05 11.41
CA ARG A 211 -13.20 0.03 12.22
C ARG A 211 -14.23 0.98 11.65
N ASP A 212 -13.77 2.17 11.25
CA ASP A 212 -14.65 3.25 10.82
C ASP A 212 -14.14 3.90 9.53
N TYR A 213 -15.09 4.30 8.70
CA TYR A 213 -14.88 5.06 7.48
C TYR A 213 -15.56 6.42 7.61
N TRP A 214 -14.83 7.48 7.24
CA TRP A 214 -15.29 8.85 7.33
C TRP A 214 -15.17 9.51 5.96
N PRO A 215 -16.30 9.75 5.26
CA PRO A 215 -16.28 10.50 4.02
C PRO A 215 -15.68 11.89 4.22
N GLY A 216 -14.76 12.26 3.34
CA GLY A 216 -14.22 13.61 3.23
C GLY A 216 -15.32 14.61 2.87
N ALA A 217 -15.11 15.87 3.25
CA ALA A 217 -16.00 16.98 2.95
C ALA A 217 -15.76 17.56 1.54
#